data_AF-A0A940TFZ9-F1
#
_entry.id   AF-A0A940TFZ9-F1
#
_cell.length_a   1.000
_cell.length_b   1.000
_cell.length_c   1.000
_cell.angle_alpha   90.00
_cell.angle_beta   90.00
_cell.angle_gamma   90.00
#
_symmetry.space_group_name_H-M   'P 1'
#
loop_
_entity.id
_entity.type
_entity.pdbx_description
1 polymer ?
#
loop_
_entity_poly.entity_id
_entity_poly.type
_entity_poly.pdbx_seq_one_letter_code
_entity_poly.pdbx_strand_id
1 'polypeptide(L)'
;MIDPNLYQRWLDALELNKAQQKTGGIGTLGEKPIHAAIKYTIEPNDSYHEVSIGGSVADIVTEQGIIEVQTRSLFSMKKKLDLFLQEAPVTIIHPIAQRKWLCWVDEESGEVSSPKRSPKSGQAYDAFMELMYLRDYLLHPNLTIQFWMLEVEEYRFLNGRGKDRKNHATRYQQVPLDLKEIVNCHSGEDYLALLPQLPSPFTRKELQKTAKRSDRWAQRTLYTLEQLHLVHRCGKEGNSILYELCR
;
A
#
# COMPACT_ATOMS: atom_id res chain seq x y z
N MET A 1 -13.63 11.71 2.17
CA MET A 1 -14.48 11.23 1.06
C MET A 1 -13.68 11.36 -0.22
N ILE A 2 -13.78 10.38 -1.13
CA ILE A 2 -13.07 10.42 -2.41
C ILE A 2 -13.73 11.46 -3.31
N ASP A 3 -12.93 12.26 -4.01
CA ASP A 3 -13.43 13.21 -5.01
C ASP A 3 -14.27 12.47 -6.08
N PRO A 4 -15.50 12.93 -6.40
CA PRO A 4 -16.36 12.26 -7.36
C PRO A 4 -15.75 12.10 -8.76
N ASN A 5 -14.97 13.08 -9.23
CA ASN A 5 -14.34 13.01 -10.55
C ASN A 5 -13.20 11.99 -10.56
N LEU A 6 -12.40 11.94 -9.49
CA LEU A 6 -11.37 10.91 -9.30
C LEU A 6 -12.01 9.52 -9.22
N TYR A 7 -13.12 9.37 -8.51
CA TYR A 7 -13.83 8.11 -8.41
C TYR A 7 -14.41 7.67 -9.77
N GLN A 8 -14.91 8.60 -10.59
CA GLN A 8 -15.32 8.26 -11.95
C GLN A 8 -14.13 7.78 -12.80
N ARG A 9 -12.99 8.48 -12.74
CA ARG A 9 -11.76 8.03 -13.41
C ARG A 9 -11.30 6.64 -12.94
N TRP A 10 -11.51 6.32 -11.66
CA TRP A 10 -11.26 4.98 -11.14
C TRP A 10 -12.14 3.93 -11.80
N LEU A 11 -13.44 4.19 -11.95
CA LEU A 11 -14.35 3.27 -12.65
C LEU A 11 -13.94 3.07 -14.11
N ASP A 12 -13.60 4.14 -14.81
CA ASP A 12 -13.16 4.09 -16.20
C ASP A 12 -11.87 3.26 -16.34
N ALA A 13 -10.91 3.42 -15.43
CA ALA A 13 -9.67 2.64 -15.38
C ALA A 13 -9.93 1.14 -15.10
N LEU A 14 -10.93 0.81 -14.27
CA LEU A 14 -11.34 -0.59 -14.06
C LEU A 14 -11.93 -1.21 -15.33
N GLU A 15 -12.70 -0.46 -16.11
CA GLU A 15 -13.25 -0.93 -17.38
C GLU A 15 -12.14 -1.16 -18.42
N LEU A 16 -11.19 -0.24 -18.51
CA LEU A 16 -10.01 -0.39 -19.38
C LEU A 16 -9.21 -1.65 -19.04
N ASN A 17 -8.92 -1.88 -17.75
CA ASN A 17 -8.24 -3.08 -17.28
C ASN A 17 -8.99 -4.38 -17.66
N LYS A 18 -10.31 -4.39 -17.51
CA LYS A 18 -11.14 -5.55 -17.89
C LYS A 18 -11.08 -5.81 -19.39
N ALA A 19 -11.07 -4.77 -20.21
CA ALA A 19 -10.94 -4.90 -21.66
C ALA A 19 -9.58 -5.51 -22.04
N GLN A 20 -8.49 -5.02 -21.44
CA GLN A 20 -7.13 -5.51 -21.69
C GLN A 20 -6.93 -6.97 -21.24
N GLN A 21 -7.58 -7.40 -20.15
CA GLN A 21 -7.57 -8.80 -19.69
C GLN A 21 -8.39 -9.75 -20.57
N LYS A 22 -9.33 -9.26 -21.39
CA LYS A 22 -10.04 -10.11 -22.35
C LYS A 22 -9.21 -10.36 -23.60
N THR A 23 -8.35 -9.41 -23.97
CA THR A 23 -7.48 -9.49 -25.15
C THR A 23 -6.17 -10.22 -24.87
N GLY A 24 -5.64 -10.12 -23.64
CA GLY A 24 -4.49 -10.90 -23.18
C GLY A 24 -4.96 -11.99 -22.23
N GLY A 25 -4.58 -13.25 -22.45
CA GLY A 25 -4.89 -14.34 -21.51
C GLY A 25 -4.49 -14.00 -20.06
N ILE A 26 -5.12 -14.67 -19.09
CA ILE A 26 -4.82 -14.42 -17.67
C ILE A 26 -3.29 -14.55 -17.47
N GLY A 27 -2.64 -13.50 -16.94
CA GLY A 27 -1.19 -13.48 -16.65
C GLY A 27 -0.27 -13.01 -17.78
N THR A 28 -0.82 -12.51 -18.89
CA THR A 28 -0.05 -12.01 -20.04
C THR A 28 0.28 -10.51 -19.99
N LEU A 29 -0.24 -9.78 -19.00
CA LEU A 29 0.02 -8.35 -18.83
C LEU A 29 1.41 -8.12 -18.23
N GLY A 30 2.23 -7.26 -18.87
CA GLY A 30 3.52 -6.83 -18.34
C GLY A 30 3.40 -6.00 -17.06
N GLU A 31 2.35 -5.18 -16.97
CA GLU A 31 2.01 -4.36 -15.80
C GLU A 31 0.90 -5.04 -14.96
N LYS A 32 0.94 -4.85 -13.63
CA LYS A 32 -0.07 -5.46 -12.75
C LYS A 32 -1.38 -4.67 -12.79
N PRO A 33 -2.56 -5.33 -12.69
CA PRO A 33 -3.85 -4.64 -12.77
C PRO A 33 -4.05 -3.50 -11.76
N ILE A 34 -3.63 -3.69 -10.51
CA ILE A 34 -3.72 -2.62 -9.50
C ILE A 34 -2.85 -1.41 -9.88
N HIS A 35 -1.65 -1.66 -10.41
CA HIS A 35 -0.73 -0.59 -10.78
C HIS A 35 -1.28 0.19 -11.99
N ALA A 36 -1.69 -0.53 -13.04
CA ALA A 36 -2.36 0.04 -14.21
C ALA A 36 -3.62 0.84 -13.83
N ALA A 37 -4.51 0.28 -13.00
CA ALA A 37 -5.74 0.97 -12.57
C ALA A 37 -5.43 2.33 -11.95
N ILE A 38 -4.45 2.38 -11.04
CA ILE A 38 -4.08 3.61 -10.34
C ILE A 38 -3.47 4.61 -11.32
N LYS A 39 -2.57 4.19 -12.20
CA LYS A 39 -1.99 5.06 -13.24
C LYS A 39 -3.06 5.75 -14.06
N TYR A 40 -3.95 4.97 -14.69
CA TYR A 40 -5.03 5.50 -15.52
C TYR A 40 -6.09 6.28 -14.73
N THR A 41 -6.24 6.03 -13.42
CA THR A 41 -7.11 6.86 -12.56
C THR A 41 -6.53 8.24 -12.36
N ILE A 42 -5.22 8.32 -12.13
CA ILE A 42 -4.51 9.57 -11.90
C ILE A 42 -4.39 10.36 -13.20
N GLU A 43 -3.86 9.71 -14.24
CA GLU A 43 -3.58 10.31 -15.54
C GLU A 43 -4.05 9.36 -16.67
N PRO A 44 -5.19 9.67 -17.32
CA PRO A 44 -5.71 8.84 -18.41
C PRO A 44 -4.86 8.90 -19.69
N ASN A 45 -4.07 9.96 -19.89
CA ASN A 45 -3.25 10.14 -21.08
C ASN A 45 -1.88 9.47 -20.91
N ASP A 46 -1.65 8.40 -21.67
CA ASP A 46 -0.44 7.58 -21.62
C ASP A 46 0.86 8.31 -21.97
N SER A 47 0.79 9.46 -22.66
CA SER A 47 1.97 10.29 -22.94
C SER A 47 2.65 10.86 -21.68
N TYR A 48 1.95 10.86 -20.54
CA TYR A 48 2.51 11.25 -19.25
C TYR A 48 3.01 10.06 -18.42
N HIS A 49 2.89 8.83 -18.93
CA HIS A 49 3.35 7.62 -18.26
C HIS A 49 4.79 7.26 -18.64
N GLU A 50 5.48 6.57 -17.72
CA GLU A 50 6.82 6.00 -17.97
C GLU A 50 7.85 7.03 -18.46
N VAL A 51 7.82 8.23 -17.86
CA VAL A 51 8.68 9.35 -18.25
C VAL A 51 10.07 9.20 -17.64
N SER A 52 11.10 9.36 -18.47
CA SER A 52 12.49 9.29 -18.02
C SER A 52 12.91 10.56 -17.28
N ILE A 53 13.42 10.40 -16.06
CA ILE A 53 13.96 11.47 -15.20
C ILE A 53 15.29 11.00 -14.63
N GLY A 54 16.38 11.72 -14.95
CA GLY A 54 17.71 11.50 -14.37
C GLY A 54 18.22 10.06 -14.38
N GLY A 55 17.92 9.29 -15.43
CA GLY A 55 18.33 7.88 -15.56
C GLY A 55 17.44 6.87 -14.83
N SER A 56 16.32 7.31 -14.24
CA SER A 56 15.23 6.48 -13.76
C SER A 56 13.95 6.74 -14.57
N VAL A 57 12.98 5.83 -14.50
CA VAL A 57 11.66 5.99 -15.14
C VAL A 57 10.61 6.21 -14.05
N ALA A 58 9.89 7.33 -14.16
CA ALA A 58 8.75 7.69 -13.32
C ALA A 58 7.47 7.06 -13.85
N ASP A 59 6.57 6.60 -12.99
CA ASP A 59 5.30 6.01 -13.44
C ASP A 59 4.41 7.06 -14.14
N ILE A 60 4.32 8.27 -13.56
CA ILE A 60 3.54 9.39 -14.09
C ILE A 60 4.30 10.70 -13.79
N VAL A 61 4.30 11.62 -14.74
CA VAL A 61 4.79 12.99 -14.52
C VAL A 61 3.71 13.96 -14.98
N THR A 62 3.29 14.85 -14.11
CA THR A 62 2.33 15.92 -14.42
C THR A 62 2.90 17.28 -14.05
N GLU A 63 2.16 18.36 -14.31
CA GLU A 63 2.53 19.70 -13.85
C GLU A 63 2.64 19.81 -12.32
N GLN A 64 2.00 18.89 -11.59
CA GLN A 64 2.01 18.86 -10.11
C GLN A 64 3.22 18.09 -9.56
N GLY A 65 3.95 17.35 -10.39
CA GLY A 65 5.17 16.64 -10.00
C GLY A 65 5.20 15.18 -10.46
N ILE A 66 5.97 14.38 -9.75
CA ILE A 66 6.25 12.98 -10.06
C ILE A 66 5.35 12.08 -9.21
N ILE A 67 4.70 11.09 -9.82
CA ILE A 67 3.86 10.12 -9.11
C ILE A 67 4.39 8.72 -9.37
N GLU A 68 4.52 7.94 -8.29
CA GLU A 68 5.03 6.56 -8.30
C GLU A 68 4.03 5.63 -7.64
N VAL A 69 3.55 4.63 -8.38
CA VAL A 69 2.62 3.63 -7.88
C VAL A 69 3.42 2.41 -7.41
N GLN A 70 3.40 2.14 -6.11
CA GLN A 70 4.20 1.04 -5.54
C GLN A 70 3.33 -0.04 -4.90
N THR A 71 3.06 -1.09 -5.68
CA THR A 71 2.25 -2.26 -5.25
C THR A 71 3.02 -3.31 -4.44
N ARG A 72 4.33 -3.10 -4.24
CA ARG A 72 5.23 -3.98 -3.49
C ARG A 72 5.97 -3.17 -2.42
N SER A 73 7.17 -3.59 -2.05
CA SER A 73 7.91 -2.94 -0.99
C SER A 73 8.31 -1.52 -1.38
N LEU A 74 8.17 -0.58 -0.44
CA LEU A 74 8.62 0.79 -0.64
C LEU A 74 10.14 0.93 -0.59
N PHE A 75 10.88 -0.11 -0.20
CA PHE A 75 12.35 -0.08 -0.19
C PHE A 75 12.95 0.26 -1.56
N SER A 76 12.35 -0.20 -2.66
CA SER A 76 12.84 0.11 -4.02
C SER A 76 12.80 1.61 -4.33
N MET A 77 11.97 2.38 -3.62
CA MET A 77 11.86 3.82 -3.83
C MET A 77 13.05 4.62 -3.28
N LYS A 78 13.86 4.09 -2.34
CA LYS A 78 14.98 4.87 -1.78
C LYS A 78 15.88 5.46 -2.86
N LYS A 79 16.29 4.62 -3.83
CA LYS A 79 17.16 5.03 -4.94
C LYS A 79 16.51 6.08 -5.85
N LYS A 80 15.21 5.97 -6.11
CA LYS A 80 14.48 6.93 -6.94
C LYS A 80 14.26 8.25 -6.21
N LEU A 81 13.95 8.21 -4.91
CA LEU A 81 13.66 9.40 -4.10
C LEU A 81 14.86 10.34 -3.97
N ASP A 82 16.07 9.80 -3.87
CA ASP A 82 17.30 10.62 -3.85
C ASP A 82 17.40 11.52 -5.09
N LEU A 83 16.92 11.05 -6.23
CA LEU A 83 16.90 11.78 -7.50
C LEU A 83 15.63 12.64 -7.64
N PHE A 84 14.46 12.01 -7.53
CA PHE A 84 13.18 12.65 -7.86
C PHE A 84 12.86 13.84 -6.95
N LEU A 85 13.18 13.77 -5.66
CA LEU A 85 12.92 14.85 -4.72
C LEU A 85 13.77 16.12 -4.98
N GLN A 86 14.84 16.00 -5.77
CA GLN A 86 15.65 17.14 -6.23
C GLN A 86 15.01 17.85 -7.43
N GLU A 87 14.19 17.13 -8.21
CA GLU A 87 13.61 17.63 -9.47
C GLU A 87 12.21 18.20 -9.27
N ALA A 88 11.35 17.54 -8.47
CA ALA A 88 9.96 17.94 -8.29
C ALA A 88 9.35 17.36 -7.00
N PRO A 89 8.17 17.84 -6.58
CA PRO A 89 7.32 17.13 -5.62
C PRO A 89 7.06 15.69 -6.07
N VAL A 90 7.12 14.75 -5.12
CA VAL A 90 6.92 13.32 -5.36
C VAL A 90 5.73 12.83 -4.55
N THR A 91 4.80 12.15 -5.21
CA THR A 91 3.72 11.40 -4.56
C THR A 91 3.92 9.90 -4.77
N ILE A 92 4.06 9.15 -3.68
CA ILE A 92 4.03 7.68 -3.73
C ILE A 92 2.60 7.21 -3.44
N ILE A 93 1.99 6.48 -4.37
CA ILE A 93 0.72 5.80 -4.15
C ILE A 93 1.00 4.34 -3.77
N HIS A 94 0.68 3.97 -2.53
CA HIS A 94 0.83 2.61 -2.02
C HIS A 94 -0.55 1.98 -1.75
N PRO A 95 -1.03 1.08 -2.62
CA PRO A 95 -2.33 0.46 -2.44
C PRO A 95 -2.33 -0.60 -1.33
N ILE A 96 -3.36 -0.54 -0.48
CA ILE A 96 -3.61 -1.48 0.62
C ILE A 96 -4.93 -2.20 0.37
N ALA A 97 -4.91 -3.53 0.36
CA ALA A 97 -6.12 -4.34 0.22
C ALA A 97 -6.95 -4.31 1.53
N GLN A 98 -7.80 -3.29 1.69
CA GLN A 98 -8.70 -3.15 2.83
C GLN A 98 -9.71 -4.29 2.89
N ARG A 99 -10.25 -4.67 1.73
CA ARG A 99 -11.15 -5.80 1.57
C ARG A 99 -10.63 -6.72 0.47
N LYS A 100 -10.66 -8.02 0.73
CA LYS A 100 -10.11 -9.03 -0.16
C LYS A 100 -11.08 -10.19 -0.34
N TRP A 101 -11.33 -10.55 -1.58
CA TRP A 101 -11.99 -11.79 -1.98
C TRP A 101 -10.95 -12.77 -2.52
N LEU A 102 -10.99 -14.01 -2.06
CA LEU A 102 -10.05 -15.05 -2.45
C LEU A 102 -10.72 -15.97 -3.49
N CYS A 103 -10.06 -16.11 -4.64
CA CYS A 103 -10.43 -17.01 -5.72
C CYS A 103 -9.31 -18.04 -5.88
N TRP A 104 -9.66 -19.33 -5.91
CA TRP A 104 -8.71 -20.42 -6.07
C TRP A 104 -8.75 -20.92 -7.50
N VAL A 105 -7.59 -21.04 -8.11
CA VAL A 105 -7.39 -21.51 -9.49
C VAL A 105 -6.78 -22.90 -9.44
N ASP A 106 -7.44 -23.88 -10.02
CA ASP A 106 -6.82 -25.17 -10.31
C ASP A 106 -5.92 -25.03 -11.55
N GLU A 107 -4.64 -25.33 -11.41
CA GLU A 107 -3.66 -25.15 -12.51
C GLU A 107 -3.82 -26.18 -13.63
N GLU A 108 -4.41 -27.34 -13.36
CA GLU A 108 -4.58 -28.40 -14.35
C GLU A 108 -5.84 -28.18 -15.17
N SER A 109 -6.98 -27.89 -14.51
CA SER A 109 -8.25 -27.70 -15.21
C SER A 109 -8.53 -26.26 -15.63
N GLY A 110 -7.86 -25.28 -15.00
CA GLY A 110 -8.16 -23.86 -15.16
C GLY A 110 -9.43 -23.39 -14.45
N GLU A 111 -10.10 -24.27 -13.69
CA GLU A 111 -11.31 -23.91 -12.96
C GLU A 111 -11.03 -22.89 -11.85
N VAL A 112 -11.94 -21.92 -11.72
CA VAL A 112 -11.85 -20.86 -10.70
C VAL A 112 -13.00 -21.01 -9.71
N SER A 113 -12.68 -21.12 -8.42
CA SER A 113 -13.67 -21.16 -7.36
C SER A 113 -14.42 -19.84 -7.22
N SER A 114 -15.68 -19.88 -6.79
CA SER A 114 -16.43 -18.67 -6.42
C SER A 114 -15.66 -17.79 -5.40
N PRO A 115 -15.74 -16.45 -5.50
CA PRO A 115 -15.03 -15.55 -4.60
C PRO A 115 -15.46 -15.72 -3.14
N LYS A 116 -14.50 -15.87 -2.22
CA LYS A 116 -14.76 -15.95 -0.77
C LYS A 116 -14.10 -14.81 -0.01
N ARG A 117 -14.85 -14.11 0.83
CA ARG A 117 -14.32 -13.01 1.65
C ARG A 117 -13.19 -13.50 2.56
N SER A 118 -12.04 -12.83 2.51
CA SER A 118 -10.95 -13.03 3.45
C SER A 118 -11.30 -12.43 4.81
N PRO A 119 -10.97 -13.12 5.93
CA PRO A 119 -11.10 -12.52 7.26
C PRO A 119 -10.07 -11.41 7.51
N LYS A 120 -9.01 -11.33 6.69
CA LYS A 120 -7.98 -10.29 6.82
C LYS A 120 -8.47 -9.01 6.15
N SER A 121 -8.39 -7.91 6.89
CA SER A 121 -8.69 -6.57 6.40
C SER A 121 -7.47 -5.68 6.59
N GLY A 122 -6.97 -5.12 5.49
CA GLY A 122 -5.89 -4.13 5.52
C GLY A 122 -6.36 -2.83 6.18
N GLN A 123 -5.47 -2.22 6.92
CA GLN A 123 -5.66 -0.94 7.61
C GLN A 123 -4.54 0.00 7.19
N ALA A 124 -4.78 1.31 7.19
CA ALA A 124 -3.77 2.28 6.75
C ALA A 124 -2.46 2.15 7.56
N TYR A 125 -2.56 1.88 8.86
CA TYR A 125 -1.40 1.61 9.72
C TYR A 125 -0.63 0.32 9.38
N ASP A 126 -1.14 -0.57 8.53
CA ASP A 126 -0.34 -1.69 8.03
C ASP A 126 0.85 -1.19 7.18
N ALA A 127 0.77 0.04 6.67
CA ALA A 127 1.84 0.73 5.95
C ALA A 127 3.12 0.90 6.76
N PHE A 128 3.08 0.87 8.11
CA PHE A 128 4.30 0.96 8.93
C PHE A 128 5.32 -0.16 8.64
N MET A 129 4.87 -1.28 8.07
CA MET A 129 5.77 -2.33 7.59
C MET A 129 6.67 -1.89 6.43
N GLU A 130 6.21 -0.93 5.64
CA GLU A 130 6.88 -0.39 4.46
C GLU A 130 7.48 1.00 4.72
N LEU A 131 6.78 1.87 5.48
CA LEU A 131 7.26 3.20 5.87
C LEU A 131 8.63 3.16 6.56
N MET A 132 8.93 2.09 7.31
CA MET A 132 10.24 1.92 7.96
C MET A 132 11.43 1.98 6.98
N TYR A 133 11.22 1.64 5.69
CA TYR A 133 12.26 1.70 4.67
C TYR A 133 12.50 3.13 4.18
N LEU A 134 11.48 3.98 4.26
CA LEU A 134 11.51 5.37 3.81
C LEU A 134 11.66 6.38 4.94
N ARG A 135 11.90 5.95 6.18
CA ARG A 135 12.00 6.82 7.37
C ARG A 135 12.84 8.09 7.19
N ASP A 136 13.91 8.02 6.39
CA ASP A 136 14.83 9.13 6.14
C ASP A 136 14.20 10.23 5.24
N TYR A 137 13.07 9.93 4.58
CA TYR A 137 12.36 10.83 3.65
C TYR A 137 10.97 11.24 4.13
N LEU A 138 10.39 10.58 5.15
CA LEU A 138 8.95 10.70 5.46
C LEU A 138 8.50 12.11 5.84
N LEU A 139 9.42 12.95 6.35
CA LEU A 139 9.17 14.36 6.68
C LEU A 139 9.76 15.33 5.64
N HIS A 140 10.18 14.82 4.49
CA HIS A 140 10.67 15.68 3.41
C HIS A 140 9.51 16.53 2.87
N PRO A 141 9.65 17.87 2.75
CA PRO A 141 8.54 18.76 2.41
C PRO A 141 7.93 18.50 1.02
N ASN A 142 8.71 17.89 0.12
CA ASN A 142 8.28 17.52 -1.24
C ASN A 142 7.80 16.07 -1.37
N LEU A 143 7.68 15.29 -0.28
CA LEU A 143 7.19 13.92 -0.33
C LEU A 143 5.77 13.82 0.22
N THR A 144 4.86 13.26 -0.57
CA THR A 144 3.55 12.79 -0.09
C THR A 144 3.46 11.28 -0.29
N ILE A 145 2.92 10.58 0.70
CA ILE A 145 2.56 9.16 0.55
C ILE A 145 1.05 9.03 0.67
N GLN A 146 0.42 8.44 -0.34
CA GLN A 146 -1.00 8.14 -0.35
C GLN A 146 -1.24 6.64 -0.18
N PHE A 147 -2.05 6.26 0.81
CA PHE A 147 -2.53 4.89 0.96
C PHE A 147 -3.91 4.75 0.34
N TRP A 148 -3.96 4.09 -0.81
CA TRP A 148 -5.20 3.80 -1.50
C TRP A 148 -5.80 2.51 -0.93
N MET A 149 -6.88 2.64 -0.17
CA MET A 149 -7.57 1.52 0.46
C MET A 149 -8.50 0.88 -0.56
N LEU A 150 -8.18 -0.32 -1.00
CA LEU A 150 -8.86 -1.01 -2.10
C LEU A 150 -9.71 -2.19 -1.63
N GLU A 151 -10.81 -2.42 -2.34
CA GLU A 151 -11.43 -3.74 -2.45
C GLU A 151 -10.81 -4.48 -3.64
N VAL A 152 -10.40 -5.73 -3.43
CA VAL A 152 -9.68 -6.51 -4.44
C VAL A 152 -10.15 -7.97 -4.48
N GLU A 153 -10.07 -8.56 -5.67
CA GLU A 153 -10.01 -10.01 -5.85
C GLU A 153 -8.56 -10.46 -5.90
N GLU A 154 -8.24 -11.52 -5.17
CA GLU A 154 -6.92 -12.15 -5.17
C GLU A 154 -7.04 -13.59 -5.62
N TYR A 155 -6.43 -13.87 -6.76
CA TYR A 155 -6.35 -15.19 -7.36
C TYR A 155 -5.11 -15.90 -6.85
N ARG A 156 -5.29 -17.14 -6.40
CA ARG A 156 -4.23 -18.00 -5.90
C ARG A 156 -4.36 -19.38 -6.52
N PHE A 157 -3.22 -19.99 -6.84
CA PHE A 157 -3.21 -21.35 -7.35
C PHE A 157 -3.44 -22.35 -6.22
N LEU A 158 -4.08 -23.47 -6.53
CA LEU A 158 -4.14 -24.64 -5.65
C LEU A 158 -2.82 -25.41 -5.69
N ASN A 159 -1.70 -24.78 -5.32
CA ASN A 159 -0.36 -25.42 -5.31
C ASN A 159 0.38 -25.30 -3.98
N GLY A 160 -0.36 -24.96 -2.94
CA GLY A 160 0.13 -25.00 -1.58
C GLY A 160 0.21 -26.43 -1.03
N ARG A 161 0.58 -26.50 0.25
CA ARG A 161 0.70 -27.73 1.04
C ARG A 161 -0.63 -28.08 1.72
N GLY A 162 -0.78 -29.35 2.08
CA GLY A 162 -1.92 -29.86 2.84
C GLY A 162 -3.05 -30.40 1.96
N LYS A 163 -4.08 -30.97 2.60
CA LYS A 163 -5.18 -31.69 1.93
C LYS A 163 -5.94 -30.83 0.91
N ASP A 164 -6.07 -29.54 1.17
CA ASP A 164 -6.77 -28.59 0.32
C ASP A 164 -5.85 -27.80 -0.63
N ARG A 165 -4.52 -28.02 -0.57
CA ARG A 165 -3.50 -27.35 -1.38
C ARG A 165 -3.48 -25.81 -1.21
N LYS A 166 -3.95 -25.27 -0.08
CA LYS A 166 -4.06 -23.80 0.13
C LYS A 166 -2.92 -23.18 0.94
N ASN A 167 -2.21 -23.96 1.75
CA ASN A 167 -1.19 -23.41 2.64
C ASN A 167 0.09 -23.05 1.87
N HIS A 168 0.57 -21.82 2.01
CA HIS A 168 1.69 -21.28 1.21
C HIS A 168 1.48 -21.34 -0.30
N ALA A 169 0.22 -21.40 -0.74
CA ALA A 169 -0.13 -21.32 -2.15
C ALA A 169 0.37 -20.02 -2.79
N THR A 170 0.77 -20.13 -4.05
CA THR A 170 1.28 -19.01 -4.84
C THR A 170 0.16 -18.02 -5.13
N ARG A 171 0.40 -16.76 -4.77
CA ARG A 171 -0.47 -15.66 -5.22
C ARG A 171 -0.15 -15.38 -6.67
N TYR A 172 -1.18 -15.47 -7.50
CA TYR A 172 -1.06 -15.29 -8.92
C TYR A 172 -1.29 -13.82 -9.32
N GLN A 173 -2.47 -13.27 -9.02
CA GLN A 173 -2.83 -11.91 -9.41
C GLN A 173 -3.75 -11.27 -8.38
N GLN A 174 -3.73 -9.93 -8.32
CA GLN A 174 -4.76 -9.15 -7.65
C GLN A 174 -5.42 -8.22 -8.66
N VAL A 175 -6.74 -8.22 -8.67
CA VAL A 175 -7.57 -7.38 -9.52
C VAL A 175 -8.30 -6.37 -8.63
N PRO A 176 -8.16 -5.06 -8.88
CA PRO A 176 -8.90 -4.06 -8.12
C PRO A 176 -10.39 -4.11 -8.47
N LEU A 177 -11.25 -3.93 -7.47
CA LEU A 177 -12.71 -3.89 -7.62
C LEU A 177 -13.29 -2.53 -7.26
N ASP A 178 -12.78 -1.88 -6.22
CA ASP A 178 -13.32 -0.62 -5.71
C ASP A 178 -12.24 0.17 -4.96
N LEU A 179 -12.35 1.50 -4.99
CA LEU A 179 -11.53 2.44 -4.22
C LEU A 179 -12.36 2.92 -3.03
N LYS A 180 -11.97 2.51 -1.82
CA LYS A 180 -12.75 2.75 -0.61
C LYS A 180 -12.38 4.05 0.07
N GLU A 181 -11.09 4.36 0.10
CA GLU A 181 -10.54 5.53 0.79
C GLU A 181 -9.15 5.86 0.24
N ILE A 182 -8.78 7.14 0.31
CA ILE A 182 -7.41 7.60 0.12
C ILE A 182 -6.98 8.28 1.42
N VAL A 183 -5.92 7.76 2.04
CA VAL A 183 -5.29 8.38 3.22
C VAL A 183 -4.03 9.07 2.77
N ASN A 184 -3.94 10.39 2.98
CA ASN A 184 -2.78 11.19 2.60
C ASN A 184 -1.87 11.39 3.83
N CYS A 185 -0.57 11.21 3.65
CA CYS A 185 0.44 11.53 4.66
C CYS A 185 1.51 12.43 4.06
N HIS A 186 1.61 13.65 4.60
CA HIS A 186 2.63 14.66 4.26
C HIS A 186 3.39 15.17 5.49
N SER A 187 2.90 14.90 6.71
CA SER A 187 3.51 15.40 7.95
C SER A 187 3.51 14.34 9.05
N GLY A 188 4.21 14.67 10.15
CA GLY A 188 4.27 13.81 11.34
C GLY A 188 2.89 13.50 11.92
N GLU A 189 2.02 14.51 11.96
CA GLU A 189 0.64 14.40 12.45
C GLU A 189 -0.17 13.40 11.65
N ASP A 190 0.02 13.34 10.33
CA ASP A 190 -0.68 12.36 9.49
C ASP A 190 -0.24 10.94 9.79
N TYR A 191 1.06 10.71 10.00
CA TYR A 191 1.57 9.39 10.38
C TYR A 191 1.07 8.98 11.77
N LEU A 192 0.95 9.93 12.71
CA LEU A 192 0.34 9.69 14.01
C LEU A 192 -1.14 9.37 13.89
N ALA A 193 -1.87 10.03 12.99
CA ALA A 193 -3.29 9.80 12.75
C ALA A 193 -3.59 8.41 12.16
N LEU A 194 -2.59 7.72 11.59
CA LEU A 194 -2.74 6.32 11.20
C LEU A 194 -2.93 5.39 12.40
N LEU A 195 -2.36 5.72 13.56
CA LEU A 195 -2.36 4.83 14.72
C LEU A 195 -3.78 4.61 15.27
N PRO A 196 -4.07 3.43 15.84
CA PRO A 196 -5.29 3.27 16.61
C PRO A 196 -5.26 4.19 17.84
N GLN A 197 -6.42 4.40 18.46
CA GLN A 197 -6.48 5.12 19.74
C GLN A 197 -5.74 4.34 20.83
N LEU A 198 -4.74 4.97 21.44
CA LEU A 198 -3.88 4.38 22.47
C LEU A 198 -4.02 5.14 23.80
N PRO A 199 -3.80 4.47 24.94
CA PRO A 199 -3.60 5.18 26.20
C PRO A 199 -2.34 6.05 26.14
N SER A 200 -2.23 6.99 27.07
CA SER A 200 -1.04 7.83 27.23
C SER A 200 -0.62 7.83 28.70
N PRO A 201 0.56 7.29 29.06
CA PRO A 201 1.50 6.57 28.19
C PRO A 201 0.97 5.19 27.74
N PHE A 202 1.66 4.55 26.79
CA PHE A 202 1.39 3.17 26.35
C PHE A 202 2.67 2.34 26.21
N THR A 203 2.53 1.02 26.25
CA THR A 203 3.59 0.03 26.00
C THR A 203 3.49 -0.53 24.57
N ARG A 204 4.59 -1.12 24.07
CA ARG A 204 4.57 -1.87 22.79
C ARG A 204 3.50 -2.98 22.78
N LYS A 205 3.25 -3.62 23.92
CA LYS A 205 2.25 -4.69 24.06
C LYS A 205 0.83 -4.14 23.93
N GLU A 206 0.56 -2.95 24.45
CA GLU A 206 -0.73 -2.27 24.26
C GLU A 206 -0.92 -1.87 22.81
N LEU A 207 0.09 -1.27 22.16
CA LEU A 207 0.06 -0.99 20.73
C LEU A 207 -0.27 -2.24 19.90
N GLN A 208 0.41 -3.35 20.18
CA GLN A 208 0.17 -4.63 19.52
C GLN A 208 -1.28 -5.11 19.72
N LYS A 209 -1.77 -5.10 20.96
CA LYS A 209 -3.11 -5.59 21.34
C LYS A 209 -4.21 -4.74 20.70
N THR A 210 -4.08 -3.41 20.76
CA THR A 210 -5.07 -2.47 20.22
C THR A 210 -5.13 -2.56 18.69
N ALA A 211 -3.98 -2.60 18.00
CA ALA A 211 -3.95 -2.76 16.55
C ALA A 211 -4.31 -4.18 16.08
N LYS A 212 -4.33 -5.16 16.99
CA LYS A 212 -4.46 -6.60 16.68
C LYS A 212 -3.45 -7.04 15.63
N ARG A 213 -2.18 -6.64 15.80
CA ARG A 213 -1.07 -6.95 14.88
C ARG A 213 0.03 -7.73 15.58
N SER A 214 1.05 -8.12 14.82
CA SER A 214 2.20 -8.86 15.35
C SER A 214 3.14 -7.93 16.13
N ASP A 215 3.95 -8.51 17.02
CA ASP A 215 5.01 -7.77 17.73
C ASP A 215 6.01 -7.13 16.73
N ARG A 216 6.32 -7.84 15.63
CA ARG A 216 7.15 -7.30 14.54
C ARG A 216 6.57 -6.03 13.93
N TRP A 217 5.25 -5.96 13.73
CA TRP A 217 4.59 -4.74 13.27
C TRP A 217 4.75 -3.63 14.31
N ALA A 218 4.42 -3.89 15.57
CA ALA A 218 4.51 -2.89 16.64
C ALA A 218 5.95 -2.35 16.83
N GLN A 219 6.95 -3.22 16.72
CA GLN A 219 8.36 -2.85 16.75
C GLN A 219 8.73 -1.91 15.59
N ARG A 220 8.31 -2.23 14.36
CA ARG A 220 8.60 -1.42 13.17
C ARG A 220 7.87 -0.07 13.21
N THR A 221 6.64 -0.06 13.70
CA THR A 221 5.87 1.17 13.93
C THR A 221 6.61 2.08 14.91
N LEU A 222 6.96 1.58 16.10
CA LEU A 222 7.71 2.38 17.08
C LEU A 222 9.06 2.82 16.56
N TYR A 223 9.81 1.94 15.90
CA TYR A 223 11.10 2.31 15.29
C TYR A 223 10.94 3.45 14.29
N THR A 224 9.92 3.40 13.42
CA THR A 224 9.66 4.48 12.47
C THR A 224 9.34 5.78 13.21
N LEU A 225 8.38 5.76 14.13
CA LEU A 225 7.96 6.96 14.88
C LEU A 225 9.08 7.56 15.73
N GLU A 226 9.94 6.75 16.34
CA GLU A 226 11.10 7.22 17.11
C GLU A 226 12.10 7.94 16.22
N GLN A 227 12.35 7.41 15.01
CA GLN A 227 13.25 8.03 14.03
C GLN A 227 12.69 9.34 13.47
N LEU A 228 11.36 9.49 13.46
CA LEU A 228 10.68 10.73 13.10
C LEU A 228 10.50 11.70 14.29
N HIS A 229 10.96 11.32 15.49
CA HIS A 229 10.75 12.07 16.73
C HIS A 229 9.27 12.30 17.10
N LEU A 230 8.37 11.45 16.62
CA LEU A 230 6.93 11.52 16.87
C LEU A 230 6.48 10.75 18.11
N VAL A 231 7.39 9.99 18.72
CA VAL A 231 7.19 9.30 19.99
C VAL A 231 8.48 9.36 20.79
N HIS A 232 8.36 9.45 22.11
CA HIS A 232 9.50 9.37 23.01
C HIS A 232 9.26 8.35 24.12
N ARG A 233 10.36 7.85 24.70
CA ARG A 233 10.32 6.94 25.85
C ARG A 233 10.19 7.76 27.13
N CYS A 234 9.07 7.64 27.84
CA CYS A 234 8.79 8.43 29.04
C CYS A 234 8.99 7.66 30.36
N GLY A 235 9.25 6.36 30.30
CA GLY A 235 9.49 5.56 31.51
C GLY A 235 9.49 4.06 31.29
N LYS A 236 9.28 3.31 32.38
CA LYS A 236 9.13 1.86 32.37
C LYS A 236 8.02 1.40 33.29
N GLU A 237 7.31 0.36 32.88
CA GLU A 237 6.38 -0.41 33.72
C GLU A 237 6.89 -1.86 33.77
N GLY A 238 7.52 -2.23 34.89
CA GLY A 238 8.28 -3.47 34.98
C GLY A 238 9.39 -3.53 33.93
N ASN A 239 9.35 -4.55 33.06
CA ASN A 239 10.30 -4.71 31.95
C ASN A 239 9.85 -4.02 30.65
N SER A 240 8.67 -3.41 30.63
CA SER A 240 8.12 -2.73 29.45
C SER A 240 8.56 -1.27 29.40
N ILE A 241 8.93 -0.79 28.22
CA ILE A 241 9.15 0.64 27.97
C ILE A 241 7.79 1.32 27.78
N LEU A 242 7.61 2.47 28.42
CA LEU A 242 6.48 3.37 28.23
C LEU A 242 6.82 4.42 27.18
N TYR A 243 5.87 4.65 26.28
CA TYR A 243 5.95 5.58 25.17
C TYR A 243 4.84 6.63 25.27
N GLU A 244 5.15 7.84 24.86
CA GLU A 244 4.19 8.94 24.68
C GLU A 244 4.35 9.54 23.29
N LEU A 245 3.22 9.79 22.63
CA LEU A 245 3.20 10.47 21.33
C LEU A 245 3.56 11.94 21.54
N CYS A 246 4.45 12.46 20.71
CA CYS A 246 4.74 13.88 20.66
C CYS A 246 3.55 14.58 19.96
N ARG A 247 2.87 15.47 20.69
CA ARG A 247 1.78 16.30 20.17
C ARG A 247 2.25 17.72 19.92
#